data_AF-A0A957ZPD1-F1
#
_entry.id   AF-A0A957ZPD1-F1
#
_cell.length_a   1.000
_cell.length_b   1.000
_cell.length_c   1.000
_cell.angle_alpha   90.00
_cell.angle_beta   90.00
_cell.angle_gamma   90.00
#
_symmetry.space_group_name_H-M   'P 1'
#
loop_
_entity.id
_entity.type
_entity.pdbx_description
1 polymer ?
#
loop_
_entity_poly.entity_id
_entity_poly.type
_entity_poly.pdbx_seq_one_letter_code
_entity_poly.pdbx_strand_id
1 'polypeptide(L)'
;MVALRQAEDEASMALLGCDFQRLAVPDCIYRGDPAAGRWYYNNDTELFGEVAPADLPLAGDIAQAIAGLTQPGPETTLYAPLTVGHHVDHQLTHLAAWQLRERGWPVVFYEEYPYVDSHYPFTRSPLGHDNAYTLAQTLAAPPMSTFEPQIRPLSEAALAVKVESIAAYASQMGILFGSSAAMGQFVRAYSRQVGQGVPAERVWLPTAY
;
A
#
# COMPACT_ATOMS: atom_id res chain seq x y z
N MET A 1 -18.25 -7.23 7.67
CA MET A 1 -17.26 -6.44 6.90
C MET A 1 -15.86 -6.98 7.05
N VAL A 2 -15.28 -7.07 8.26
CA VAL A 2 -13.90 -7.58 8.46
C VAL A 2 -13.74 -9.04 8.02
N ALA A 3 -14.58 -9.97 8.52
CA ALA A 3 -14.47 -11.38 8.16
C ALA A 3 -14.62 -11.66 6.64
N LEU A 4 -15.47 -10.89 5.95
CA LEU A 4 -15.58 -10.96 4.49
C LEU A 4 -14.27 -10.56 3.82
N ARG A 5 -13.70 -9.40 4.19
CA ARG A 5 -12.44 -8.93 3.62
C ARG A 5 -11.25 -9.84 3.95
N GLN A 6 -11.27 -10.52 5.10
CA GLN A 6 -10.28 -11.54 5.44
C GLN A 6 -10.38 -12.78 4.53
N ALA A 7 -11.60 -13.24 4.23
CA ALA A 7 -11.78 -14.35 3.29
C ALA A 7 -11.37 -13.98 1.85
N GLU A 8 -11.61 -12.74 1.42
CA GLU A 8 -11.14 -12.22 0.13
C GLU A 8 -9.61 -12.15 0.05
N ASP A 9 -8.96 -11.67 1.12
CA ASP A 9 -7.51 -11.64 1.26
C ASP A 9 -6.90 -13.05 1.22
N GLU A 10 -7.49 -14.02 1.94
CA GLU A 10 -7.12 -15.44 1.87
C GLU A 10 -7.18 -16.00 0.44
N ALA A 11 -8.25 -15.69 -0.30
CA ALA A 11 -8.39 -16.13 -1.69
C ALA A 11 -7.34 -15.49 -2.59
N SER A 12 -7.00 -14.21 -2.36
CA SER A 12 -5.94 -13.50 -3.08
C SER A 12 -4.57 -14.15 -2.85
N MET A 13 -4.23 -14.43 -1.58
CA MET A 13 -2.96 -15.06 -1.20
C MET A 13 -2.83 -16.49 -1.78
N ALA A 14 -3.93 -17.26 -1.80
CA ALA A 14 -3.96 -18.58 -2.40
C ALA A 14 -3.67 -18.55 -3.91
N LEU A 15 -4.17 -17.54 -4.65
CA LEU A 15 -3.87 -17.35 -6.07
C LEU A 15 -2.40 -16.99 -6.31
N LEU A 16 -1.81 -16.20 -5.42
CA LEU A 16 -0.39 -15.82 -5.48
C LEU A 16 0.55 -16.95 -5.03
N GLY A 17 0.02 -17.97 -4.34
CA GLY A 17 0.82 -19.05 -3.76
C GLY A 17 1.66 -18.59 -2.57
N CYS A 18 1.21 -17.57 -1.84
CA CYS A 18 1.91 -17.00 -0.68
C CYS A 18 1.27 -17.42 0.64
N ASP A 19 2.10 -17.60 1.66
CA ASP A 19 1.66 -17.64 3.05
C ASP A 19 1.28 -16.22 3.54
N PHE A 20 0.54 -16.14 4.64
CA PHE A 20 0.17 -14.86 5.24
C PHE A 20 0.13 -14.93 6.76
N GLN A 21 0.40 -13.79 7.40
CA GLN A 21 0.17 -13.56 8.81
C GLN A 21 -0.62 -12.26 8.97
N ARG A 22 -1.71 -12.31 9.75
CA ARG A 22 -2.49 -11.11 10.09
C ARG A 22 -2.07 -10.60 11.45
N LEU A 23 -1.61 -9.35 11.49
CA LEU A 23 -1.36 -8.65 12.74
C LEU A 23 -2.71 -8.20 13.34
N ALA A 24 -2.81 -8.18 14.66
CA ALA A 24 -4.00 -7.71 15.37
C ALA A 24 -4.07 -6.18 15.41
N VAL A 25 -3.88 -5.53 14.26
CA VAL A 25 -3.91 -4.07 14.11
C VAL A 25 -5.23 -3.68 13.42
N PRO A 26 -6.09 -2.89 14.08
CA PRO A 26 -7.34 -2.45 13.47
C PRO A 26 -7.07 -1.40 12.38
N ASP A 27 -7.86 -1.48 11.30
CA ASP A 27 -7.99 -0.44 10.26
C ASP A 27 -8.33 0.93 10.91
N CYS A 28 -7.82 2.02 10.34
CA CYS A 28 -7.94 3.39 10.86
C CYS A 28 -9.36 3.80 11.25
N ILE A 29 -10.38 3.32 10.53
CA ILE A 29 -11.78 3.65 10.80
C ILE A 29 -12.28 3.10 12.14
N TYR A 30 -11.53 2.20 12.78
CA TYR A 30 -11.86 1.63 14.09
C TYR A 30 -10.97 2.15 15.23
N ARG A 31 -10.01 3.03 14.94
CA ARG A 31 -9.05 3.52 15.94
C ARG A 31 -9.53 4.79 16.65
N GLY A 32 -9.16 4.91 17.93
CA GLY A 32 -9.58 6.00 18.83
C GLY A 32 -10.04 5.46 20.17
N ASP A 33 -11.13 6.03 20.68
CA ASP A 33 -11.89 5.54 21.83
C ASP A 33 -13.34 5.26 21.40
N PRO A 34 -13.59 4.10 20.76
CA PRO A 34 -14.93 3.73 20.30
C PRO A 34 -15.94 3.62 21.45
N ALA A 35 -15.49 3.26 22.66
CA ALA A 35 -16.34 3.15 23.84
C ALA A 35 -16.91 4.51 24.26
N ALA A 36 -16.15 5.58 24.04
CA ALA A 36 -16.59 6.96 24.25
C ALA A 36 -17.08 7.66 22.96
N GLY A 37 -17.22 6.92 21.85
CA GLY A 37 -17.68 7.47 20.57
C GLY A 37 -16.71 8.49 19.95
N ARG A 38 -15.40 8.32 20.13
CA ARG A 38 -14.38 9.19 19.55
C ARG A 38 -13.47 8.38 18.62
N TRP A 39 -13.32 8.83 17.38
CA TRP A 39 -12.40 8.23 16.41
C TRP A 39 -11.32 9.22 16.03
N TYR A 40 -10.15 8.71 15.70
CA TYR A 40 -9.05 9.55 15.20
C TYR A 40 -9.35 10.11 13.81
N TYR A 41 -10.09 9.36 12.99
CA TYR A 41 -10.42 9.71 11.61
C TYR A 41 -11.90 9.49 11.34
N ASN A 42 -12.60 10.55 10.96
CA ASN A 42 -14.07 10.60 10.88
C ASN A 42 -14.58 10.85 9.45
N ASN A 43 -13.68 11.15 8.52
CA ASN A 43 -14.01 11.46 7.13
C ASN A 43 -12.79 11.19 6.23
N ASP A 44 -13.01 11.16 4.92
CA ASP A 44 -11.93 10.89 3.96
C ASP A 44 -10.80 11.93 4.04
N THR A 45 -11.08 13.19 4.39
CA THR A 45 -10.03 14.22 4.50
C THR A 45 -9.05 13.90 5.62
N GLU A 46 -9.56 13.35 6.73
CA GLU A 46 -8.74 12.86 7.84
C GLU A 46 -8.03 11.55 7.47
N LEU A 47 -8.69 10.65 6.72
CA LEU A 47 -8.10 9.38 6.28
C LEU A 47 -6.92 9.55 5.30
N PHE A 48 -6.99 10.56 4.43
CA PHE A 48 -5.94 10.93 3.47
C PHE A 48 -5.14 12.17 3.92
N GLY A 49 -5.25 12.52 5.20
CA GLY A 49 -4.57 13.66 5.83
C GLY A 49 -3.35 13.22 6.63
N GLU A 50 -3.01 14.00 7.66
CA GLU A 50 -1.92 13.68 8.58
C GLU A 50 -2.30 12.59 9.57
N VAL A 51 -1.33 11.77 9.97
CA VAL A 51 -1.53 10.80 11.05
C VAL A 51 -1.82 11.54 12.36
N ALA A 52 -2.88 11.13 13.08
CA ALA A 52 -3.22 11.70 14.37
C ALA A 52 -2.07 11.48 15.37
N PRO A 53 -1.66 12.47 16.17
CA PRO A 53 -0.53 12.32 17.08
C PRO A 53 -0.65 11.15 18.06
N ALA A 54 -1.88 10.83 18.48
CA ALA A 54 -2.18 9.70 19.36
C ALA A 54 -2.05 8.33 18.68
N ASP A 55 -2.04 8.29 17.34
CA ASP A 55 -1.92 7.07 16.53
C ASP A 55 -0.48 6.79 16.08
N LEU A 56 0.40 7.80 16.11
CA LEU A 56 1.83 7.67 15.76
C LEU A 56 2.58 6.51 16.45
N PRO A 57 2.34 6.20 17.75
CA PRO A 57 3.01 5.07 18.39
C PRO A 57 2.76 3.71 17.71
N LEU A 58 1.65 3.56 16.97
CA LEU A 58 1.28 2.33 16.28
C LEU A 58 2.34 1.90 15.25
N ALA A 59 3.08 2.83 14.64
CA ALA A 59 4.17 2.48 13.74
C ALA A 59 5.27 1.66 14.45
N GLY A 60 5.59 2.01 15.70
CA GLY A 60 6.55 1.25 16.52
C GLY A 60 6.02 -0.14 16.89
N ASP A 61 4.74 -0.25 17.22
CA ASP A 61 4.09 -1.53 17.54
C ASP A 61 4.07 -2.47 16.32
N ILE A 62 3.77 -1.94 15.13
CA ILE A 62 3.84 -2.69 13.86
C ILE A 62 5.28 -3.17 13.60
N ALA A 63 6.27 -2.28 13.73
CA ALA A 63 7.67 -2.63 13.54
C ALA A 63 8.11 -3.75 14.50
N GLN A 64 7.71 -3.66 15.77
CA GLN A 64 7.99 -4.70 16.77
C GLN A 64 7.31 -6.03 16.44
N ALA A 65 6.05 -5.99 16.00
CA ALA A 65 5.32 -7.19 15.61
C ALA A 65 6.00 -7.90 14.42
N ILE A 66 6.40 -7.16 13.38
CA ILE A 66 7.13 -7.72 12.22
C ILE A 66 8.47 -8.34 12.65
N ALA A 67 9.24 -7.65 13.49
CA ALA A 67 10.51 -8.17 14.02
C ALA A 67 10.34 -9.41 14.92
N GLY A 68 9.14 -9.67 15.43
CA GLY A 68 8.79 -10.89 16.16
C GLY A 68 8.48 -12.09 15.25
N LEU A 69 8.14 -11.85 13.97
CA LEU A 69 7.78 -12.91 13.02
C LEU A 69 9.00 -13.52 12.31
N THR A 70 10.02 -12.71 12.04
CA THR A 70 11.22 -13.13 11.33
C THR A 70 12.42 -12.28 11.71
N GLN A 71 13.61 -12.65 11.24
CA GLN A 71 14.86 -11.93 11.47
C GLN A 71 15.30 -11.19 10.19
N PRO A 72 16.01 -10.06 10.30
CA PRO A 72 16.61 -9.42 9.13
C PRO A 72 17.68 -10.33 8.52
N GLY A 73 17.82 -10.31 7.20
CA GLY A 73 18.84 -11.09 6.52
C GLY A 73 18.83 -10.89 5.00
N PRO A 74 19.87 -11.36 4.30
CA PRO A 74 19.97 -11.22 2.84
C PRO A 74 18.82 -11.90 2.08
N GLU A 75 18.24 -12.95 2.66
CA GLU A 75 17.09 -13.68 2.11
C GLU A 75 15.75 -13.09 2.54
N THR A 76 15.74 -11.92 3.20
CA THR A 76 14.51 -11.29 3.72
C THR A 76 14.47 -9.83 3.32
N THR A 77 13.60 -9.52 2.37
CA THR A 77 13.32 -8.14 1.94
C THR A 77 11.91 -7.77 2.34
N LEU A 78 11.76 -6.64 3.04
CA LEU A 78 10.44 -6.07 3.33
C LEU A 78 9.99 -5.19 2.18
N TYR A 79 8.75 -5.40 1.72
CA TYR A 79 8.08 -4.52 0.78
C TYR A 79 7.04 -3.71 1.53
N ALA A 80 7.11 -2.38 1.41
CA ALA A 80 6.27 -1.45 2.17
C ALA A 80 5.70 -0.32 1.29
N PRO A 81 4.60 0.32 1.69
CA PRO A 81 4.01 1.45 0.96
C PRO A 81 4.98 2.65 0.85
N LEU A 82 5.05 3.30 -0.33
CA LEU A 82 5.78 4.56 -0.51
C LEU A 82 5.01 5.78 0.03
N THR A 83 3.72 5.62 0.31
CA THR A 83 2.72 6.60 0.78
C THR A 83 2.11 7.52 -0.29
N VAL A 84 2.12 7.12 -1.56
CA VAL A 84 1.36 7.82 -2.61
C VAL A 84 -0.14 7.79 -2.28
N GLY A 85 -0.82 8.93 -2.40
CA GLY A 85 -2.21 9.09 -1.98
C GLY A 85 -2.42 9.41 -0.49
N HIS A 86 -1.37 9.31 0.34
CA HIS A 86 -1.34 9.83 1.71
C HIS A 86 -2.37 9.24 2.69
N HIS A 87 -2.77 7.98 2.50
CA HIS A 87 -3.63 7.30 3.47
C HIS A 87 -2.89 7.04 4.80
N VAL A 88 -3.53 7.31 5.94
CA VAL A 88 -2.91 7.25 7.27
C VAL A 88 -2.36 5.86 7.62
N ASP A 89 -3.04 4.77 7.23
CA ASP A 89 -2.52 3.40 7.44
C ASP A 89 -1.26 3.11 6.61
N HIS A 90 -1.16 3.70 5.42
CA HIS A 90 0.01 3.54 4.57
C HIS A 90 1.19 4.34 5.14
N GLN A 91 0.93 5.54 5.65
CA GLN A 91 1.93 6.35 6.35
C GLN A 91 2.48 5.62 7.58
N LEU A 92 1.61 5.07 8.45
CA LEU A 92 2.05 4.30 9.62
C LEU A 92 2.84 3.04 9.25
N THR A 93 2.42 2.32 8.21
CA THR A 93 3.13 1.14 7.71
C THR A 93 4.49 1.51 7.10
N HIS A 94 4.57 2.62 6.38
CA HIS A 94 5.84 3.17 5.87
C HIS A 94 6.79 3.53 7.01
N LEU A 95 6.29 4.24 8.04
CA LEU A 95 7.09 4.61 9.20
C LEU A 95 7.61 3.37 9.95
N ALA A 96 6.79 2.33 10.09
CA ALA A 96 7.22 1.05 10.68
C ALA A 96 8.36 0.40 9.86
N ALA A 97 8.21 0.35 8.53
CA ALA A 97 9.22 -0.17 7.64
C ALA A 97 10.51 0.66 7.66
N TRP A 98 10.39 2.00 7.75
CA TRP A 98 11.54 2.89 7.88
C TRP A 98 12.31 2.65 9.19
N GLN A 99 11.61 2.50 10.32
CA GLN A 99 12.25 2.13 11.59
C GLN A 99 12.96 0.78 11.52
N LEU A 100 12.40 -0.20 10.80
CA LEU A 100 13.06 -1.48 10.57
C LEU A 100 14.29 -1.33 9.67
N ARG A 101 14.23 -0.50 8.62
CA ARG A 101 15.40 -0.17 7.80
C ARG A 101 16.54 0.40 8.65
N GLU A 102 16.24 1.34 9.55
CA GLU A 102 17.24 1.92 10.48
C GLU A 102 17.85 0.87 11.43
N ARG A 103 17.15 -0.25 11.64
CA ARG A 103 17.63 -1.44 12.38
C ARG A 103 18.34 -2.46 11.49
N GLY A 104 18.64 -2.13 10.24
CA GLY A 104 19.41 -2.96 9.31
C GLY A 104 18.58 -3.90 8.44
N TRP A 105 17.26 -3.74 8.38
CA TRP A 105 16.42 -4.54 7.48
C TRP A 105 16.55 -4.07 6.02
N PRO A 106 16.67 -4.98 5.04
CA PRO A 106 16.47 -4.63 3.64
C PRO A 106 15.00 -4.25 3.39
N VAL A 107 14.75 -3.02 2.94
CA VAL A 107 13.40 -2.50 2.70
C VAL A 107 13.31 -1.90 1.29
N VAL A 108 12.23 -2.23 0.60
CA VAL A 108 11.84 -1.75 -0.72
C VAL A 108 10.45 -1.14 -0.62
N PHE A 109 10.22 -0.02 -1.31
CA PHE A 109 8.96 0.70 -1.24
C PHE A 109 8.17 0.60 -2.55
N TYR A 110 6.92 0.15 -2.52
CA TYR A 110 6.06 0.04 -3.72
C TYR A 110 5.20 1.29 -3.91
N GLU A 111 4.86 1.59 -5.16
CA GLU A 111 3.87 2.63 -5.49
C GLU A 111 2.45 2.13 -5.21
N GLU A 112 1.65 2.90 -4.50
CA GLU A 112 0.26 2.57 -4.20
C GLU A 112 -0.62 2.65 -5.44
N TYR A 113 -0.93 1.49 -5.99
CA TYR A 113 -1.98 1.38 -7.00
C TYR A 113 -3.36 1.21 -6.31
N PRO A 114 -4.42 1.94 -6.73
CA PRO A 114 -4.50 2.77 -7.93
C PRO A 114 -4.13 4.26 -7.73
N TYR A 115 -3.78 4.70 -6.52
CA TYR A 115 -3.53 6.12 -6.21
C TYR A 115 -2.41 6.76 -7.04
N VAL A 116 -1.42 5.98 -7.46
CA VAL A 116 -0.29 6.45 -8.27
C VAL A 116 -0.65 6.66 -9.75
N ASP A 117 -1.72 6.05 -10.24
CA ASP A 117 -2.11 6.16 -11.64
C ASP A 117 -2.87 7.48 -11.85
N SER A 118 -2.23 8.44 -12.53
CA SER A 118 -2.81 9.74 -12.84
C SER A 118 -4.05 9.65 -13.75
N HIS A 119 -4.27 8.53 -14.42
CA HIS A 119 -5.44 8.30 -15.27
C HIS A 119 -6.57 7.57 -14.55
N TYR A 120 -6.37 7.18 -13.27
CA TYR A 120 -7.37 6.49 -12.50
C TYR A 120 -8.56 7.42 -12.18
N PRO A 121 -9.76 7.10 -12.66
CA PRO A 121 -10.86 8.06 -12.65
C PRO A 121 -11.68 8.06 -11.34
N PHE A 122 -11.44 7.10 -10.44
CA PHE A 122 -12.29 6.85 -9.27
C PHE A 122 -11.60 7.27 -7.97
N THR A 123 -11.50 8.58 -7.75
CA THR A 123 -10.92 9.08 -6.50
C THR A 123 -11.97 9.06 -5.39
N ARG A 124 -11.75 8.17 -4.39
CA ARG A 124 -12.26 8.40 -3.02
C ARG A 124 -11.45 9.45 -2.27
N SER A 125 -10.38 9.98 -2.89
CA SER A 125 -9.66 11.12 -2.33
C SER A 125 -10.58 12.35 -2.37
N PRO A 126 -10.81 13.03 -1.24
CA PRO A 126 -11.56 14.28 -1.20
C PRO A 126 -10.83 15.42 -1.93
N LEU A 127 -9.58 15.20 -2.34
CA LEU A 127 -8.80 16.12 -3.19
C LEU A 127 -9.16 16.03 -4.67
N GLY A 128 -10.02 15.08 -5.07
CA GLY A 128 -10.40 14.89 -6.47
C GLY A 128 -9.22 14.46 -7.35
N HIS A 129 -9.28 14.78 -8.65
CA HIS A 129 -8.21 14.50 -9.61
C HIS A 129 -6.96 15.38 -9.41
N ASP A 130 -7.07 16.48 -8.65
CA ASP A 130 -5.97 17.37 -8.28
C ASP A 130 -5.34 16.92 -6.94
N ASN A 131 -5.00 15.64 -6.85
CA ASN A 131 -4.43 15.04 -5.65
C ASN A 131 -3.05 15.67 -5.33
N ALA A 132 -2.92 16.35 -4.19
CA ALA A 132 -1.65 16.93 -3.72
C ALA A 132 -0.61 15.89 -3.25
N TYR A 133 -0.95 14.60 -3.33
CA TYR A 133 -0.10 13.49 -2.92
C TYR A 133 0.21 12.54 -4.08
N THR A 134 0.63 13.12 -5.21
CA THR A 134 1.15 12.36 -6.35
C THR A 134 2.47 11.69 -6.01
N LEU A 135 2.90 10.75 -6.87
CA LEU A 135 4.24 10.17 -6.82
C LEU A 135 5.33 11.25 -6.88
N ALA A 136 5.18 12.25 -7.74
CA ALA A 136 6.17 13.32 -7.87
C ALA A 136 6.31 14.15 -6.57
N GLN A 137 5.20 14.46 -5.91
CA GLN A 137 5.22 15.15 -4.62
C GLN A 137 5.80 14.27 -3.51
N THR A 138 5.41 12.99 -3.48
CA THR A 138 5.94 12.01 -2.51
C THR A 138 7.46 11.90 -2.61
N LEU A 139 7.99 11.78 -3.83
CA LEU A 139 9.43 11.70 -4.08
C LEU A 139 10.15 13.04 -3.90
N ALA A 140 9.47 14.19 -3.89
CA ALA A 140 10.13 15.46 -3.62
C ALA A 140 10.41 15.66 -2.12
N ALA A 141 9.69 14.97 -1.24
CA ALA A 141 9.83 15.08 0.20
C ALA A 141 11.00 14.23 0.72
N PRO A 142 11.82 14.71 1.68
CA PRO A 142 12.79 13.87 2.37
C PRO A 142 12.12 12.84 3.29
N PRO A 143 12.71 11.63 3.47
CA PRO A 143 13.92 11.15 2.81
C PRO A 143 13.68 10.53 1.41
N MET A 144 12.43 10.50 0.91
CA MET A 144 12.04 9.87 -0.35
C MET A 144 12.73 10.49 -1.57
N SER A 145 13.14 11.76 -1.46
CA SER A 145 13.97 12.45 -2.47
C SER A 145 15.32 11.81 -2.75
N THR A 146 15.75 10.87 -1.91
CA THR A 146 16.97 10.09 -2.10
C THR A 146 16.70 8.69 -2.65
N PHE A 147 15.45 8.34 -2.95
CA PHE A 147 15.11 6.99 -3.38
C PHE A 147 15.31 6.83 -4.88
N GLU A 148 15.81 5.66 -5.27
CA GLU A 148 16.03 5.31 -6.67
C GLU A 148 14.97 4.31 -7.16
N PRO A 149 14.42 4.52 -8.37
CA PRO A 149 13.45 3.59 -8.93
C PRO A 149 14.12 2.31 -9.44
N GLN A 150 13.45 1.19 -9.23
CA GLN A 150 13.76 -0.08 -9.87
C GLN A 150 12.51 -0.62 -10.57
N ILE A 151 12.65 -0.91 -11.86
CA ILE A 151 11.62 -1.56 -12.66
C ILE A 151 11.73 -3.08 -12.46
N ARG A 152 10.62 -3.71 -12.10
CA ARG A 152 10.46 -5.16 -11.94
C ARG A 152 9.56 -5.67 -13.07
N PRO A 153 10.14 -6.26 -14.14
CA PRO A 153 9.35 -6.81 -15.24
C PRO A 153 8.42 -7.92 -14.76
N LEU A 154 7.23 -7.98 -15.34
CA LEU A 154 6.26 -9.04 -15.15
C LEU A 154 6.11 -9.82 -16.46
N SER A 155 6.07 -11.15 -16.36
CA SER A 155 5.56 -11.96 -17.47
C SER A 155 4.06 -11.74 -17.64
N GLU A 156 3.51 -12.02 -18.81
CA GLU A 156 2.07 -11.96 -19.03
C GLU A 156 1.30 -12.92 -18.11
N ALA A 157 1.90 -14.07 -17.76
CA ALA A 157 1.33 -15.00 -16.79
C ALA A 157 1.30 -14.39 -15.37
N ALA A 158 2.38 -13.74 -14.94
CA ALA A 158 2.42 -13.05 -13.65
C ALA A 158 1.42 -11.89 -13.60
N LEU A 159 1.28 -11.13 -14.69
CA LEU A 159 0.27 -10.07 -14.81
C LEU A 159 -1.16 -10.64 -14.73
N ALA A 160 -1.42 -11.79 -15.33
CA ALA A 160 -2.72 -12.45 -15.25
C ALA A 160 -3.06 -12.85 -13.81
N VAL A 161 -2.12 -13.52 -13.11
CA VAL A 161 -2.28 -13.89 -11.70
C VAL A 161 -2.47 -12.64 -10.83
N LYS A 162 -1.70 -11.57 -11.06
CA LYS A 162 -1.89 -10.29 -10.37
C LYS A 162 -3.31 -9.77 -10.53
N VAL A 163 -3.84 -9.72 -11.75
CA VAL A 163 -5.21 -9.26 -11.99
C VAL A 163 -6.24 -10.14 -11.28
N GLU A 164 -6.09 -11.47 -11.34
CA GLU A 164 -7.00 -12.39 -10.66
C GLU A 164 -6.94 -12.23 -9.13
N SER A 165 -5.74 -12.09 -8.57
CA SER A 165 -5.54 -11.86 -7.13
C SER A 165 -6.18 -10.56 -6.65
N ILE A 166 -6.14 -9.48 -7.45
CA ILE A 166 -6.82 -8.23 -7.14
C ILE A 166 -8.34 -8.40 -7.27
N ALA A 167 -8.82 -9.15 -8.27
CA ALA A 167 -10.24 -9.40 -8.46
C ALA A 167 -10.88 -10.21 -7.31
N ALA A 168 -10.08 -10.97 -6.55
CA ALA A 168 -10.54 -11.72 -5.38
C ALA A 168 -11.13 -10.80 -4.28
N TYR A 169 -10.74 -9.52 -4.23
CA TYR A 169 -11.33 -8.49 -3.38
C TYR A 169 -12.66 -7.98 -3.96
N ALA A 170 -13.63 -8.87 -4.15
CA ALA A 170 -14.89 -8.61 -4.83
C ALA A 170 -15.65 -7.41 -4.25
N SER A 171 -15.63 -7.27 -2.91
CA SER A 171 -16.24 -6.15 -2.19
C SER A 171 -15.63 -4.79 -2.53
N GLN A 172 -14.40 -4.76 -3.04
CA GLN A 172 -13.67 -3.54 -3.40
C GLN A 172 -13.85 -3.15 -4.88
N MET A 173 -14.23 -4.10 -5.76
CA MET A 173 -14.26 -3.87 -7.21
C MET A 173 -15.22 -2.76 -7.63
N GLY A 174 -16.46 -2.77 -7.12
CA GLY A 174 -17.45 -1.75 -7.44
C GLY A 174 -17.08 -0.38 -6.86
N ILE A 175 -16.43 -0.37 -5.71
CA ILE A 175 -16.05 0.85 -4.99
C ILE A 175 -14.87 1.56 -5.64
N LEU A 176 -13.84 0.80 -6.00
CA LEU A 176 -12.59 1.36 -6.52
C LEU A 176 -12.62 1.43 -8.05
N PHE A 177 -13.12 0.41 -8.73
CA PHE A 177 -12.94 0.31 -10.18
C PHE A 177 -14.25 0.35 -10.97
N GLY A 178 -15.39 0.46 -10.29
CA GLY A 178 -16.73 0.30 -10.85
C GLY A 178 -17.07 -1.15 -11.24
N SER A 179 -16.10 -1.94 -11.71
CA SER A 179 -16.24 -3.37 -11.98
C SER A 179 -14.88 -4.10 -11.98
N SER A 180 -14.90 -5.42 -11.83
CA SER A 180 -13.70 -6.25 -11.96
C SER A 180 -13.09 -6.21 -13.37
N ALA A 181 -13.93 -6.11 -14.41
CA ALA A 181 -13.45 -5.99 -15.80
C ALA A 181 -12.68 -4.68 -16.02
N ALA A 182 -13.21 -3.56 -15.51
CA ALA A 182 -12.54 -2.27 -15.57
C ALA A 182 -11.24 -2.28 -14.77
N MET A 183 -11.24 -2.83 -13.55
CA MET A 183 -10.02 -3.03 -12.74
C MET A 183 -8.92 -3.72 -13.55
N GLY A 184 -9.26 -4.85 -14.20
CA GLY A 184 -8.30 -5.60 -14.99
C GLY A 184 -7.74 -4.83 -16.18
N GLN A 185 -8.51 -3.91 -16.77
CA GLN A 185 -8.03 -3.03 -17.85
C GLN A 185 -7.04 -1.99 -17.29
N PHE A 186 -7.38 -1.33 -16.18
CA PHE A 186 -6.51 -0.32 -15.59
C PHE A 186 -5.18 -0.91 -15.09
N VAL A 187 -5.21 -2.05 -14.39
CA VAL A 187 -3.98 -2.71 -13.91
C VAL A 187 -3.04 -3.07 -15.07
N ARG A 188 -3.58 -3.59 -16.18
CA ARG A 188 -2.80 -3.92 -17.38
C ARG A 188 -2.23 -2.68 -18.05
N ALA A 189 -3.04 -1.64 -18.21
CA ALA A 189 -2.63 -0.38 -18.82
C ALA A 189 -1.48 0.26 -18.02
N TYR A 190 -1.67 0.40 -16.71
CA TYR A 190 -0.67 0.98 -15.82
C TYR A 190 0.62 0.14 -15.78
N SER A 191 0.52 -1.20 -15.68
CA SER A 191 1.72 -2.06 -15.66
C SER A 191 2.53 -1.94 -16.97
N ARG A 192 1.87 -1.80 -18.13
CA ARG A 192 2.55 -1.58 -19.41
C ARG A 192 3.10 -0.16 -19.53
N GLN A 193 2.43 0.84 -18.97
CA GLN A 193 2.95 2.21 -18.90
C GLN A 193 4.26 2.24 -18.10
N VAL A 194 4.29 1.59 -16.94
CA VAL A 194 5.48 1.51 -16.08
C VAL A 194 6.65 0.84 -16.79
N GLY A 195 6.43 -0.28 -17.46
CA GLY A 195 7.48 -1.00 -18.20
C GLY A 195 7.64 -0.60 -19.66
N GLN A 196 7.12 0.57 -20.08
CA GLN A 196 7.27 1.13 -21.43
C GLN A 196 6.87 0.16 -22.56
N GLY A 197 5.72 -0.50 -22.40
CA GLY A 197 5.13 -1.44 -23.36
C GLY A 197 5.18 -2.90 -22.90
N VAL A 198 6.13 -3.25 -22.03
CA VAL A 198 6.19 -4.55 -21.35
C VAL A 198 5.57 -4.39 -19.95
N PRO A 199 4.77 -5.35 -19.45
CA PRO A 199 4.26 -5.28 -18.09
C PRO A 199 5.40 -5.20 -17.06
N ALA A 200 5.30 -4.26 -16.12
CA ALA A 200 6.23 -4.15 -15.00
C ALA A 200 5.58 -3.45 -13.80
N GLU A 201 6.24 -3.57 -12.65
CA GLU A 201 6.01 -2.75 -11.47
C GLU A 201 7.22 -1.85 -11.22
N ARG A 202 7.01 -0.72 -10.57
CA ARG A 202 8.10 0.15 -10.11
C ARG A 202 8.11 0.16 -8.60
N VAL A 203 9.29 -0.09 -8.06
CA VAL A 203 9.57 0.01 -6.63
C VAL A 203 10.71 0.99 -6.41
N TRP A 204 10.88 1.46 -5.19
CA TRP A 204 11.80 2.52 -4.83
C TRP A 204 12.69 2.02 -3.70
N LEU A 205 14.00 2.19 -3.87
CA LEU A 205 14.99 1.81 -2.87
C LEU A 205 15.60 3.07 -2.29
N PRO A 206 15.68 3.19 -0.96
CA PRO A 206 16.46 4.26 -0.35
C PRO A 206 17.92 4.10 -0.74
N THR A 207 18.57 5.18 -1.17
CA THR A 207 20.03 5.17 -1.29
C THR A 207 20.66 4.94 0.09
N ALA A 208 21.82 4.28 0.13
CA ALA A 208 22.55 4.08 1.38
C ALA A 208 23.02 5.46 1.90
N TYR A 209 22.73 5.75 3.17
CA TYR A 209 23.33 6.87 3.89
C TYR A 209 24.67 6.45 4.46
#